data_AF-H6SM73-F1
#
_entry.id   AF-H6SM73-F1
#
_cell.length_a   1.000
_cell.length_b   1.000
_cell.length_c   1.000
_cell.angle_alpha   90.00
_cell.angle_beta   90.00
_cell.angle_gamma   90.00
#
_symmetry.space_group_name_H-M   'P 1'
#
loop_
_entity.id
_entity.type
_entity.pdbx_description
1 polymer ?
#
loop_
_entity_poly.entity_id
_entity_poly.type
_entity_poly.pdbx_seq_one_letter_code
_entity_poly.pdbx_strand_id
1 'polypeptide(L)'
;MSASAILKLQRSGFTQEQVEALAEFMDTQAASKADLEAVAHRLETKITDVRNELKADIAEARTETKAGLAETKADLKAEMAAVRVDVIRWVVGLSMAQLALMVGILVKVMGN
;
A
#
# COMPACT_ATOMS: atom_id res chain seq x y z
N MET A 1 24.55 -14.80 38.42
CA MET A 1 24.52 -13.93 39.65
C MET A 1 25.88 -13.25 39.88
N SER A 2 26.01 -12.09 40.54
CA SER A 2 27.36 -11.50 40.78
C SER A 2 28.09 -12.13 41.97
N ALA A 3 29.42 -12.20 41.92
CA ALA A 3 30.24 -12.73 43.03
C ALA A 3 30.01 -11.99 44.36
N SER A 4 29.70 -10.69 44.32
CA SER A 4 29.37 -9.93 45.53
C SER A 4 28.01 -10.31 46.13
N ALA A 5 27.04 -10.69 45.29
CA ALA A 5 25.73 -11.15 45.74
C ALA A 5 25.84 -12.50 46.46
N ILE A 6 26.65 -13.42 45.91
CA ILE A 6 26.97 -14.72 46.50
C ILE A 6 27.60 -14.54 47.89
N LEU A 7 28.63 -13.70 48.00
CA LEU A 7 29.31 -13.41 49.28
C LEU A 7 28.37 -12.76 50.30
N LYS A 8 27.47 -11.87 49.87
CA LYS A 8 26.50 -11.22 50.76
C LYS A 8 25.49 -12.22 51.31
N LEU A 9 25.02 -13.16 50.49
CA LEU A 9 24.09 -14.22 50.91
C LEU A 9 24.75 -15.18 51.91
N GLN A 10 25.98 -15.61 51.65
CA GLN A 10 26.73 -16.45 52.58
C GLN A 10 26.98 -15.75 53.93
N ARG A 11 27.32 -14.45 53.92
CA ARG A 11 27.46 -13.65 55.14
C ARG A 11 26.15 -13.49 55.92
N SER A 12 25.01 -13.58 55.25
CA SER A 12 23.69 -13.56 55.90
C SER A 12 23.23 -14.92 56.45
N GLY A 13 24.08 -15.95 56.39
CA GLY A 13 23.81 -17.27 56.98
C GLY A 13 23.22 -18.31 56.02
N PHE A 14 23.15 -18.03 54.71
CA PHE A 14 22.80 -19.04 53.71
C PHE A 14 23.97 -20.01 53.51
N THR A 15 23.66 -21.30 53.35
CA THR A 15 24.68 -22.32 53.05
C THR A 15 25.16 -22.20 51.61
N GLN A 16 26.35 -22.75 51.33
CA GLN A 16 26.88 -22.77 49.96
C GLN A 16 25.91 -23.48 48.99
N GLU A 17 25.33 -24.60 49.40
CA GLU A 17 24.39 -25.38 48.57
C GLU A 17 23.13 -24.56 48.23
N GLN A 18 22.61 -23.76 49.17
CA GLN A 18 21.45 -22.89 48.93
C GLN A 18 21.76 -21.77 47.92
N VAL A 19 22.97 -21.20 47.99
CA VAL A 19 23.39 -20.14 47.07
C VAL A 19 23.71 -20.69 45.69
N GLU A 20 24.30 -21.88 45.60
CA GLU A 20 24.54 -22.59 44.33
C GLU A 20 23.22 -22.97 43.65
N ALA A 21 22.26 -23.56 44.38
CA ALA A 21 20.95 -23.90 43.82
C ALA A 21 20.19 -22.65 43.30
N LEU A 22 20.29 -21.52 44.02
CA LEU A 22 19.71 -20.25 43.55
C LEU A 22 20.46 -19.69 42.34
N ALA A 23 21.79 -19.80 42.29
CA ALA A 23 22.59 -19.36 41.15
C ALA A 23 22.23 -20.16 39.89
N GLU A 24 22.14 -21.48 40.01
CA GLU A 24 21.77 -22.38 38.93
C GLU A 24 20.35 -22.11 38.42
N PHE A 25 19.40 -21.91 39.34
CA PHE A 25 18.04 -21.51 38.97
C PHE A 25 18.00 -20.16 38.24
N MET A 26 18.77 -19.16 38.70
CA MET A 26 18.82 -17.86 38.04
C MET A 26 19.48 -17.94 36.65
N ASP A 27 20.53 -18.73 36.49
CA ASP A 27 21.21 -18.86 35.20
C ASP A 27 20.37 -19.67 34.19
N THR A 28 19.51 -20.58 34.65
CA THR A 28 18.62 -21.38 33.77
C THR A 28 17.29 -20.70 33.42
N GLN A 29 16.71 -19.93 34.35
CA GLN A 29 15.34 -19.41 34.18
C GLN A 29 15.29 -17.90 33.91
N ALA A 30 16.35 -17.14 34.22
CA ALA A 30 16.35 -15.70 33.99
C ALA A 30 16.96 -15.35 32.63
N ALA A 31 16.23 -14.58 31.83
CA ALA A 31 16.84 -13.90 30.69
C ALA A 31 17.92 -12.94 31.20
N SER A 32 19.12 -13.02 30.62
CA SER A 32 20.19 -12.10 30.97
C SER A 32 19.92 -10.72 30.38
N LYS A 33 20.63 -9.70 30.89
CA LYS A 33 20.58 -8.35 30.31
C LYS A 33 21.02 -8.35 28.84
N ALA A 34 22.00 -9.18 28.50
CA ALA A 34 22.49 -9.32 27.13
C ALA A 34 21.41 -9.90 26.21
N ASP A 35 20.63 -10.88 26.69
CA ASP A 35 19.51 -11.44 25.91
C ASP A 35 18.45 -10.36 25.65
N LEU A 36 18.14 -9.54 26.65
CA LEU A 36 17.17 -8.46 26.51
C LEU A 36 17.66 -7.37 25.54
N GLU A 37 18.93 -6.98 25.62
CA GLU A 37 19.55 -6.03 24.67
C GLU A 37 19.57 -6.59 23.24
N ALA A 38 19.89 -7.88 23.07
CA ALA A 38 19.84 -8.53 21.77
C ALA A 38 18.42 -8.55 21.19
N VAL A 39 17.40 -8.83 22.02
CA VAL A 39 15.99 -8.75 21.60
C VAL A 39 15.59 -7.32 21.27
N ALA A 40 16.00 -6.34 22.07
CA ALA A 40 15.71 -4.92 21.82
C ALA A 40 16.29 -4.46 20.47
N HIS A 41 17.56 -4.77 20.20
CA HIS A 41 18.18 -4.47 18.91
C HIS A 41 17.48 -5.20 17.75
N ARG A 42 17.14 -6.49 17.91
CA ARG A 42 16.42 -7.23 16.88
C ARG A 42 15.06 -6.61 16.58
N LEU A 43 14.35 -6.13 17.61
CA LEU A 43 13.07 -5.45 17.44
C LEU A 43 13.25 -4.09 16.75
N GLU A 44 14.26 -3.31 17.12
CA GLU A 44 14.56 -2.03 16.47
C GLU A 44 14.87 -2.19 14.98
N THR A 45 15.68 -3.20 14.62
CA THR A 45 15.94 -3.56 13.22
C THR A 45 14.65 -3.93 12.51
N LYS A 46 13.83 -4.84 13.07
CA LYS A 46 12.56 -5.25 12.45
C LYS A 46 11.58 -4.08 12.29
N ILE A 47 11.50 -3.17 13.26
CA ILE A 47 10.66 -1.98 13.17
C ILE A 47 11.14 -1.07 12.04
N THR A 48 12.45 -0.92 11.89
CA THR A 48 13.06 -0.14 10.81
C THR A 48 12.78 -0.76 9.44
N ASP A 49 12.94 -2.08 9.32
CA ASP A 49 12.69 -2.83 8.09
C ASP A 49 11.22 -2.70 7.66
N VAL A 50 10.27 -3.00 8.55
CA VAL A 50 8.82 -2.86 8.27
C VAL A 50 8.47 -1.42 7.92
N ARG A 51 9.08 -0.43 8.57
CA ARG A 51 8.86 0.98 8.23
C ARG A 51 9.36 1.33 6.83
N ASN A 52 10.46 0.73 6.38
CA ASN A 52 10.99 0.95 5.05
C ASN A 52 10.16 0.23 3.99
N GLU A 53 9.73 -1.00 4.25
CA GLU A 53 8.79 -1.75 3.40
C GLU A 53 7.49 -0.95 3.22
N LEU A 54 6.85 -0.50 4.30
CA LEU A 54 5.63 0.30 4.20
C LEU A 54 5.81 1.60 3.44
N LYS A 55 6.97 2.25 3.54
CA LYS A 55 7.27 3.45 2.73
C LYS A 55 7.38 3.11 1.25
N ALA A 56 8.00 1.98 0.90
CA ALA A 56 8.11 1.52 -0.46
C ALA A 56 6.73 1.18 -1.04
N ASP A 57 5.92 0.41 -0.30
CA ASP A 57 4.55 0.04 -0.70
C ASP A 57 3.67 1.29 -0.93
N ILE A 58 3.75 2.28 -0.03
CA ILE A 58 3.02 3.54 -0.18
C ILE A 58 3.48 4.30 -1.44
N ALA A 59 4.79 4.30 -1.74
CA ALA A 59 5.31 4.95 -2.92
C ALA A 59 4.83 4.25 -4.20
N GLU A 60 4.87 2.91 -4.23
CA GLU A 60 4.38 2.09 -5.33
C GLU A 60 2.87 2.30 -5.57
N ALA A 61 2.04 2.16 -4.53
CA ALA A 61 0.60 2.39 -4.63
C ALA A 61 0.25 3.81 -5.13
N ARG A 62 1.04 4.82 -4.73
CA ARG A 62 0.88 6.20 -5.22
C ARG A 62 1.23 6.31 -6.71
N THR A 63 2.25 5.59 -7.18
CA THR A 63 2.61 5.58 -8.61
C THR A 63 1.55 4.86 -9.44
N GLU A 64 1.07 3.71 -8.98
CA GLU A 64 0.01 2.93 -9.62
C GLU A 64 -1.29 3.76 -9.73
N THR A 65 -1.72 4.39 -8.63
CA THR A 65 -2.91 5.26 -8.62
C THR A 65 -2.80 6.40 -9.62
N LYS A 66 -1.62 7.04 -9.72
CA LYS A 66 -1.39 8.12 -10.70
C LYS A 66 -1.42 7.62 -12.14
N ALA A 67 -0.84 6.44 -12.39
CA ALA A 67 -0.86 5.81 -13.71
C ALA A 67 -2.30 5.46 -14.11
N GLY A 68 -3.04 4.79 -13.25
CA GLY A 68 -4.44 4.43 -13.50
C GLY A 68 -5.35 5.65 -13.72
N LEU A 69 -5.12 6.75 -12.99
CA LEU A 69 -5.84 8.01 -13.22
C LEU A 69 -5.50 8.63 -14.59
N ALA A 70 -4.23 8.57 -15.00
CA ALA A 70 -3.80 9.09 -16.30
C ALA A 70 -4.39 8.27 -17.45
N GLU A 71 -4.41 6.94 -17.31
CA GLU A 71 -5.04 6.01 -18.25
C GLU A 71 -6.54 6.27 -18.37
N THR A 72 -7.27 6.28 -17.25
CA THR A 72 -8.71 6.57 -17.23
C THR A 72 -9.03 7.91 -17.89
N LYS A 73 -8.19 8.94 -17.67
CA LYS A 73 -8.36 10.25 -18.32
C LYS A 73 -8.10 10.20 -19.82
N ALA A 74 -7.15 9.40 -20.28
CA ALA A 74 -6.87 9.20 -21.69
C ALA A 74 -8.03 8.48 -22.37
N ASP A 75 -8.56 7.43 -21.75
CA ASP A 75 -9.71 6.66 -22.24
C ASP A 75 -10.95 7.53 -22.36
N LEU A 76 -11.30 8.29 -21.30
CA LEU A 76 -12.42 9.23 -21.36
C LEU A 76 -12.28 10.24 -22.50
N LYS A 77 -11.07 10.75 -22.73
CA LYS A 77 -10.82 11.71 -23.82
C LYS A 77 -11.00 11.04 -25.19
N ALA A 78 -10.55 9.80 -25.34
CA ALA A 78 -10.70 9.02 -26.57
C ALA A 78 -12.18 8.71 -26.84
N GLU A 79 -12.93 8.24 -25.84
CA GLU A 79 -14.36 7.98 -25.94
C GLU A 79 -15.15 9.25 -26.27
N MET A 80 -14.83 10.38 -25.63
CA MET A 80 -15.51 11.64 -25.91
C MET A 80 -15.22 12.14 -27.34
N ALA A 81 -14.02 11.88 -27.87
CA ALA A 81 -13.69 12.16 -29.26
C ALA A 81 -14.45 11.25 -30.22
N ALA A 82 -14.57 9.95 -29.91
CA ALA A 82 -15.35 9.00 -30.69
C ALA A 82 -16.83 9.40 -30.74
N VAL A 83 -17.43 9.71 -29.59
CA VAL A 83 -18.82 10.21 -29.50
C VAL A 83 -19.00 11.48 -30.31
N ARG A 84 -18.06 12.42 -30.27
CA ARG A 84 -18.13 13.65 -31.09
C ARG A 84 -18.16 13.32 -32.59
N VAL A 85 -17.34 12.39 -33.05
CA VAL A 85 -17.32 11.94 -34.45
C VAL A 85 -18.63 11.28 -34.83
N ASP A 86 -19.16 10.40 -33.98
CA ASP A 86 -20.44 9.74 -34.23
C ASP A 86 -21.60 10.74 -34.29
N VAL A 87 -21.64 11.72 -33.38
CA VAL A 87 -22.65 12.79 -33.42
C VAL A 87 -22.55 13.58 -34.72
N ILE A 88 -21.35 13.98 -35.16
CA ILE A 88 -21.17 14.68 -36.44
C ILE A 88 -21.66 13.82 -37.60
N ARG A 89 -21.35 12.52 -37.62
CA ARG A 89 -21.77 11.59 -38.66
C ARG A 89 -23.29 11.52 -38.76
N TRP A 90 -23.99 11.42 -37.62
CA TRP A 90 -25.46 11.42 -37.58
C TRP A 90 -26.06 12.75 -38.04
N VAL A 91 -25.51 13.88 -37.59
CA VAL A 91 -25.99 15.22 -38.00
C VAL A 91 -25.84 15.43 -39.50
N VAL A 92 -24.72 15.04 -40.08
CA VAL A 92 -24.48 15.12 -41.53
C VAL A 92 -25.45 14.21 -42.28
N GLY A 93 -25.62 12.96 -41.83
CA GLY A 93 -26.57 12.02 -42.43
C GLY A 93 -28.01 12.53 -42.42
N LEU A 94 -28.47 13.07 -41.29
CA LEU A 94 -29.80 13.66 -41.16
C LEU A 94 -29.97 14.89 -42.06
N SER A 95 -28.97 15.76 -42.11
CA SER A 95 -28.99 16.98 -42.93
C SER A 95 -29.12 16.66 -44.42
N MET A 96 -28.37 15.65 -44.90
CA MET A 96 -28.46 15.19 -46.29
C MET A 96 -29.83 14.56 -46.60
N ALA A 97 -30.39 13.77 -45.68
CA ALA A 97 -31.74 13.22 -45.83
C ALA A 97 -32.81 14.32 -45.92
N GLN A 98 -32.72 15.34 -45.07
CA GLN A 98 -33.62 16.50 -45.09
C GLN A 98 -33.51 17.28 -46.42
N LEU A 99 -32.29 17.51 -46.92
CA LEU A 99 -32.09 18.15 -48.22
C LEU A 99 -32.71 17.35 -49.37
N ALA A 100 -32.51 16.03 -49.39
CA ALA A 100 -33.12 15.16 -50.40
C ALA A 100 -34.66 15.21 -50.37
N LEU A 101 -35.26 15.23 -49.17
CA LEU A 101 -36.70 15.40 -49.00
C LEU A 101 -37.19 16.75 -49.54
N MET A 102 -36.51 17.85 -49.21
CA MET A 102 -36.85 19.19 -49.70
C MET A 102 -36.81 19.28 -51.23
N VAL A 103 -35.76 18.72 -51.85
CA VAL A 103 -35.63 18.67 -53.31
C VAL A 103 -36.77 17.85 -53.93
N GLY A 104 -37.10 16.68 -53.35
CA GLY A 104 -38.20 15.85 -53.81
C GLY A 104 -39.55 16.57 -53.78
N ILE A 105 -39.84 17.31 -52.71
CA ILE A 105 -41.05 18.14 -52.60
C ILE A 105 -41.05 19.23 -53.67
N LEU A 106 -39.94 19.94 -53.87
CA LEU A 106 -39.85 21.02 -54.85
C LEU A 106 -40.12 20.52 -56.28
N VAL A 107 -39.51 19.40 -56.67
CA VAL A 107 -39.74 18.76 -57.98
C VAL A 107 -41.20 18.35 -58.15
N LYS A 108 -41.81 17.78 -57.11
CA LYS A 108 -43.22 17.39 -57.10
C LYS A 108 -44.17 18.58 -57.26
N VAL A 109 -43.83 19.73 -56.67
CA VAL A 109 -44.64 20.96 -56.75
C VAL A 109 -44.49 21.67 -58.10
N MET A 110 -43.30 21.69 -58.71
CA MET A 110 -43.08 22.35 -60.00
C MET A 110 -43.53 21.52 -61.22
N GLY A 111 -43.59 20.19 -61.09
CA GLY A 111 -44.02 19.29 -62.16
C GLY A 111 -45.53 19.03 -62.22
N ASN A 112 -46.30 19.58 -61.28
CA ASN A 112 -47.76 19.52 -61.22
C ASN A 112 -48.36 20.85 -61.69
#